data_AF-A0A6A9SY09-F1
#
_entry.id   AF-A0A6A9SY09-F1
#
_cell.length_a   1.000
_cell.length_b   1.000
_cell.length_c   1.000
_cell.angle_alpha   90.00
_cell.angle_beta   90.00
_cell.angle_gamma   90.00
#
_symmetry.space_group_name_H-M   'P 1'
#
loop_
_entity.id
_entity.type
_entity.pdbx_description
1 polymer ?
#
loop_
_entity_poly.entity_id
_entity_poly.type
_entity_poly.pdbx_seq_one_letter_code
_entity_poly.pdbx_strand_id
1 'polypeptide(L)'
;MSERGPGSDDPGVVETVAVHAEDVVTTAEARLRSDEDAVLRLTPPFHARMRARIHIRQRRAGDGGDGPTPVYVLPGALLAEDCPSYPEPHETAAEVAADGDPDPDRHHDHHCAVVDRWRSEAAGSIRDRVTVAHGDRTLSFGVTALGDR
;
A
#
# COMPACT_ATOMS: atom_id res chain seq x y z
N MET A 1 4.92 2.86 -32.74
CA MET A 1 6.07 3.26 -31.90
C MET A 1 5.63 4.53 -31.17
N SER A 2 5.22 4.45 -29.90
CA SER A 2 4.87 5.65 -29.13
C SER A 2 6.15 6.18 -28.50
N GLU A 3 6.64 7.30 -29.03
CA GLU A 3 7.69 8.09 -28.41
C GLU A 3 7.19 8.52 -27.03
N ARG A 4 7.80 8.00 -25.96
CA ARG A 4 7.63 8.60 -24.63
C ARG A 4 8.26 9.98 -24.73
N GLY A 5 7.45 11.03 -24.72
CA GLY A 5 7.94 12.40 -24.60
C GLY A 5 8.85 12.56 -23.38
N PRO A 6 9.70 13.60 -23.34
CA PRO A 6 10.57 13.85 -22.19
C PRO A 6 9.72 13.88 -20.92
N GLY A 7 10.12 13.11 -19.91
CA GLY A 7 9.38 13.04 -18.65
C GLY A 7 9.40 14.40 -17.93
N SER A 8 8.39 14.63 -17.09
CA SER A 8 8.14 15.88 -16.39
C SER A 8 8.67 15.86 -14.97
N ASP A 9 9.15 16.98 -14.45
CA ASP A 9 9.44 17.13 -13.02
C ASP A 9 8.17 17.47 -12.21
N ASP A 10 7.07 17.82 -12.88
CA ASP A 10 5.77 18.07 -12.27
C ASP A 10 4.94 16.77 -12.15
N PRO A 11 4.62 16.29 -10.93
CA PRO A 11 3.77 15.13 -10.74
C PRO A 11 2.31 15.33 -11.16
N GLY A 12 1.87 16.57 -11.41
CA GLY A 12 0.53 16.87 -11.92
C GLY A 12 0.23 16.26 -13.29
N VAL A 13 1.26 15.82 -14.03
CA VAL A 13 1.07 15.14 -15.32
C VAL A 13 0.61 13.70 -15.19
N VAL A 14 0.70 13.10 -13.99
CA VAL A 14 0.33 11.70 -13.78
C VAL A 14 -1.19 11.56 -13.81
N GLU A 15 -1.70 10.74 -14.71
CA GLU A 15 -3.14 10.47 -14.85
C GLU A 15 -3.50 9.11 -14.22
N THR A 16 -2.61 8.12 -14.36
CA THR A 16 -2.84 6.75 -13.90
C THR A 16 -1.59 6.14 -13.29
N VAL A 17 -1.78 5.42 -12.19
CA VAL A 17 -0.76 4.70 -11.45
C VAL A 17 -1.10 3.22 -11.43
N ALA A 18 -0.19 2.39 -11.92
CA ALA A 18 -0.22 0.96 -11.73
C ALA A 18 0.38 0.59 -10.37
N VAL A 19 -0.27 -0.29 -9.62
CA VAL A 19 0.19 -0.82 -8.33
C VAL A 19 0.07 -2.33 -8.34
N HIS A 20 1.02 -3.06 -7.76
CA HIS A 20 0.80 -4.49 -7.48
C HIS A 20 -0.10 -4.60 -6.25
N ALA A 21 -1.13 -5.46 -6.32
CA ALA A 21 -2.02 -5.65 -5.18
C ALA A 21 -1.25 -6.16 -3.95
N GLU A 22 -0.30 -7.06 -4.17
CA GLU A 22 0.63 -7.54 -3.14
C GLU A 22 1.41 -6.37 -2.51
N ASP A 23 2.00 -5.48 -3.32
CA ASP A 23 2.73 -4.32 -2.80
C ASP A 23 1.86 -3.44 -1.89
N VAL A 24 0.60 -3.21 -2.26
CA VAL A 24 -0.33 -2.40 -1.46
C VAL A 24 -0.61 -3.08 -0.12
N VAL A 25 -0.93 -4.38 -0.14
CA VAL A 25 -1.24 -5.17 1.05
C VAL A 25 -0.03 -5.30 1.96
N THR A 26 1.14 -5.65 1.42
CA THR A 26 2.41 -5.73 2.16
C THR A 26 2.74 -4.40 2.83
N THR A 27 2.55 -3.28 2.12
CA THR A 27 2.79 -1.94 2.68
C THR A 27 1.78 -1.60 3.78
N ALA A 28 0.50 -1.99 3.62
CA ALA A 28 -0.54 -1.81 4.64
C ALA A 28 -0.22 -2.62 5.91
N GLU A 29 0.09 -3.90 5.74
CA GLU A 29 0.42 -4.82 6.83
C GLU A 29 1.66 -4.35 7.59
N ALA A 30 2.72 -3.96 6.88
CA ALA A 30 3.95 -3.45 7.51
C ALA A 30 3.69 -2.23 8.40
N ARG A 31 2.80 -1.32 7.98
CA ARG A 31 2.39 -0.15 8.76
C ARG A 31 1.53 -0.48 9.98
N LEU A 32 0.75 -1.56 9.93
CA LEU A 32 -0.13 -1.97 11.03
C LEU A 32 0.65 -2.80 12.06
N ARG A 33 1.59 -3.62 11.59
CA ARG A 33 2.44 -4.49 12.43
C ARG A 33 3.61 -3.76 13.08
N SER A 34 4.13 -2.74 12.41
CA SER A 34 5.33 -2.02 12.81
C SER A 34 5.10 -0.52 12.70
N ASP A 35 5.79 0.29 13.50
CA ASP A 35 5.87 1.76 13.33
C ASP A 35 6.74 2.15 12.11
N GLU A 36 6.72 1.33 11.06
CA GLU A 36 7.44 1.55 9.82
C GLU A 36 6.67 2.50 8.90
N ASP A 37 7.37 3.47 8.32
CA ASP A 37 6.77 4.44 7.41
C ASP A 37 6.80 3.88 5.97
N ALA A 38 6.18 2.70 5.80
CA ALA A 38 6.08 2.00 4.52
C ALA A 38 5.06 2.69 3.60
N VAL A 39 5.44 3.02 2.38
CA VAL A 39 4.60 3.75 1.41
C VAL A 39 4.81 3.20 0.01
N LEU A 40 3.90 3.52 -0.92
CA LEU A 40 4.21 3.38 -2.34
C LEU A 40 4.77 4.70 -2.87
N ARG A 41 5.81 4.63 -3.71
CA ARG A 41 6.51 5.80 -4.23
C ARG A 41 6.42 5.88 -5.76
N LEU A 42 6.13 7.08 -6.26
CA LEU A 42 6.34 7.48 -7.65
C LEU A 42 7.59 8.35 -7.73
N THR A 43 8.56 7.92 -8.53
CA THR A 43 9.83 8.64 -8.67
C THR A 43 9.85 9.40 -10.01
N PRO A 44 10.21 10.69 -10.01
CA PRO A 44 10.42 11.43 -11.25
C PRO A 44 11.56 10.84 -12.10
N PRO A 45 11.61 11.12 -13.41
CA PRO A 45 10.68 12.00 -14.12
C PRO A 45 9.30 11.35 -14.30
N PHE A 46 8.25 12.16 -14.17
CA PHE A 46 6.86 11.77 -14.20
C PHE A 46 6.33 11.66 -15.63
N HIS A 47 5.44 10.69 -15.83
CA HIS A 47 4.73 10.47 -17.08
C HIS A 47 3.24 10.27 -16.78
N ALA A 48 2.38 10.45 -17.78
CA ALA A 48 0.93 10.24 -17.65
C ALA A 48 0.55 8.89 -17.05
N ARG A 49 1.36 7.85 -17.34
CA ARG A 49 1.21 6.51 -16.77
C ARG A 49 2.48 6.14 -16.02
N MET A 50 2.33 5.87 -14.73
CA MET A 50 3.42 5.49 -13.84
C MET A 50 3.13 4.16 -13.14
N ARG A 51 4.17 3.54 -12.58
CA ARG A 51 4.03 2.42 -11.66
C ARG A 51 4.57 2.81 -10.30
N ALA A 52 3.77 2.68 -9.26
CA ALA A 52 4.24 2.88 -7.89
C ALA A 52 4.96 1.62 -7.40
N ARG A 53 5.92 1.79 -6.49
CA ARG A 53 6.68 0.69 -5.90
C ARG A 53 6.77 0.87 -4.39
N ILE A 54 6.85 -0.23 -3.65
CA ILE A 54 7.08 -0.19 -2.19
C ILE A 54 8.35 0.63 -1.88
N HIS A 55 8.27 1.44 -0.85
CA HIS A 55 9.37 2.18 -0.29
C HIS A 55 9.18 2.31 1.23
N ILE A 56 10.22 1.98 2.01
CA ILE A 56 10.23 2.25 3.45
C ILE A 56 10.91 3.61 3.66
N ARG A 57 10.17 4.60 4.16
CA ARG A 57 10.75 5.91 4.45
C ARG A 57 11.61 5.80 5.70
N GLN A 58 12.91 6.04 5.56
CA GLN A 58 13.78 6.14 6.71
C GLN A 58 13.50 7.46 7.43
N ARG A 59 13.04 7.40 8.69
CA ARG A 59 12.65 8.56 9.53
C ARG A 59 13.74 9.65 9.68
N ARG A 60 14.97 9.42 9.21
CA ARG A 60 16.12 10.35 9.30
C ARG A 60 16.81 10.70 7.99
N ALA A 61 16.46 10.08 6.87
CA ALA A 61 17.00 10.46 5.56
C ALA A 61 15.97 11.35 4.87
N GLY A 62 16.20 12.66 4.87
CA GLY A 62 15.43 13.53 4.00
C GLY A 62 15.66 13.10 2.55
N ASP A 63 14.60 12.99 1.76
CA ASP A 63 14.66 12.85 0.28
C ASP A 63 15.22 14.12 -0.40
N GLY A 64 16.21 14.75 0.22
CA GLY A 64 16.89 15.97 -0.22
C GLY A 64 18.03 15.64 -1.18
N GLY A 65 17.71 14.93 -2.27
CA GLY A 65 18.52 15.02 -3.47
C GLY A 65 18.28 16.37 -4.16
N ASP A 66 19.22 16.84 -4.96
CA ASP A 66 19.14 18.10 -5.75
C ASP A 66 18.09 18.03 -6.90
N GLY A 67 17.06 17.19 -6.75
CA GLY A 67 16.11 16.83 -7.80
C GLY A 67 14.65 16.84 -7.33
N PRO A 68 13.70 16.67 -8.27
CA PRO A 68 12.27 16.70 -7.98
C PRO A 68 11.87 15.66 -6.92
N THR A 69 11.04 16.10 -5.98
CA THR A 69 10.61 15.26 -4.85
C THR A 69 9.70 14.12 -5.32
N PRO A 70 9.91 12.88 -4.85
CA PRO A 70 8.98 11.77 -5.13
C PRO A 70 7.56 12.04 -4.59
N VAL A 71 6.56 11.41 -5.21
CA VAL A 71 5.20 11.36 -4.66
C VAL A 71 5.07 10.11 -3.80
N TYR A 72 4.56 10.29 -2.59
CA TYR A 72 4.29 9.20 -1.64
C TYR A 72 2.79 8.93 -1.55
N VAL A 73 2.44 7.66 -1.66
CA VAL A 73 1.06 7.17 -1.56
C VAL A 73 0.96 6.26 -0.35
N LEU A 74 0.11 6.63 0.60
CA LEU A 74 -0.17 5.80 1.77
C LEU A 74 -1.07 4.62 1.37
N PRO A 75 -0.83 3.41 1.89
CA PRO A 75 -1.66 2.25 1.56
C PRO A 75 -3.12 2.45 1.98
N GLY A 76 -3.39 3.11 3.11
CA GLY A 76 -4.77 3.40 3.54
C GLY A 76 -5.56 4.31 2.59
N ALA A 77 -4.88 5.14 1.79
CA ALA A 77 -5.54 5.93 0.75
C ALA A 77 -5.99 5.07 -0.45
N LEU A 78 -5.38 3.89 -0.63
CA LEU A 78 -5.69 2.95 -1.72
C LEU A 78 -6.77 1.94 -1.34
N LEU A 79 -6.94 1.60 -0.06
CA LEU A 79 -7.91 0.60 0.41
C LEU A 79 -9.26 1.21 0.74
N ALA A 80 -10.36 0.62 0.25
CA ALA A 80 -11.73 1.09 0.51
C ALA A 80 -12.03 1.33 2.01
N GLU A 81 -13.00 2.19 2.32
CA GLU A 81 -13.35 2.53 3.71
C GLU A 81 -13.94 1.32 4.46
N ASP A 82 -14.57 0.42 3.71
CA ASP A 82 -15.13 -0.84 4.20
C ASP A 82 -14.10 -1.99 4.20
N CYS A 83 -12.81 -1.70 3.94
CA CYS A 83 -11.76 -2.70 4.04
C CYS A 83 -11.70 -3.23 5.50
N PRO A 84 -11.66 -4.57 5.70
CA PRO A 84 -11.57 -5.14 7.03
C PRO A 84 -10.32 -4.64 7.77
N SER A 85 -10.46 -4.46 9.09
CA SER A 85 -9.34 -4.20 9.99
C SER A 85 -8.36 -5.36 9.97
N TYR A 86 -7.09 -5.05 10.22
CA TYR A 86 -6.05 -6.08 10.33
C TYR A 86 -6.32 -6.99 11.55
N PRO A 87 -6.26 -8.32 11.39
CA PRO A 87 -6.55 -9.25 12.47
C PRO A 87 -5.41 -9.28 13.49
N GLU A 88 -5.70 -8.91 14.74
CA GLU A 88 -4.68 -8.88 15.77
C GLU A 88 -4.42 -10.28 16.38
N PRO A 89 -3.17 -10.60 16.77
CA PRO A 89 -2.85 -11.89 17.38
C PRO A 89 -3.69 -12.22 18.63
N HIS A 90 -4.04 -11.20 19.42
CA HIS A 90 -4.82 -11.40 20.65
C HIS A 90 -6.30 -11.69 20.39
N GLU A 91 -6.88 -11.15 19.31
CA GLU A 91 -8.27 -11.42 18.90
C GLU A 91 -8.39 -12.86 18.42
N THR A 92 -7.50 -13.26 17.50
CA THR A 92 -7.45 -14.64 16.98
C THR A 92 -7.13 -15.67 18.06
N ALA A 93 -6.38 -15.32 19.11
CA ALA A 93 -6.16 -16.19 20.27
C ALA A 93 -7.43 -16.42 21.08
N ALA A 94 -8.22 -15.35 21.28
CA ALA A 94 -9.48 -15.42 22.03
C ALA A 94 -10.52 -16.28 21.31
N GLU A 95 -10.56 -16.22 19.98
CA GLU A 95 -11.41 -17.08 19.14
C GLU A 95 -11.07 -18.57 19.35
N VAL A 96 -9.79 -18.94 19.25
CA VAL A 96 -9.35 -20.34 19.41
C VAL A 96 -9.56 -20.86 20.83
N ALA A 97 -9.34 -20.01 21.85
CA ALA A 97 -9.57 -20.37 23.24
C ALA A 97 -11.06 -20.54 23.58
N ALA A 98 -11.97 -19.91 22.83
CA ALA A 98 -13.41 -20.15 22.97
C ALA A 98 -13.80 -21.56 22.49
N ASP A 99 -13.00 -22.17 21.61
CA ASP A 99 -13.23 -23.50 21.02
C ASP A 99 -12.52 -24.65 21.76
N GLY A 100 -11.88 -24.40 22.91
CA GLY A 100 -11.29 -25.45 23.74
C GLY A 100 -9.99 -25.06 24.46
N ASP A 101 -9.19 -26.08 24.78
CA ASP A 101 -7.91 -25.89 25.48
C ASP A 101 -6.92 -25.08 24.60
N PRO A 102 -6.15 -24.14 25.19
CA PRO A 102 -5.23 -23.29 24.44
C PRO A 102 -4.10 -24.11 23.79
N ASP A 103 -4.18 -24.26 22.47
CA ASP A 103 -3.17 -24.89 21.63
C ASP A 103 -2.44 -23.81 20.80
N PRO A 104 -1.13 -23.58 21.03
CA PRO A 104 -0.38 -22.53 20.35
C PRO A 104 -0.19 -22.80 18.86
N ASP A 105 -0.08 -24.06 18.43
CA ASP A 105 0.08 -24.40 17.02
C ASP A 105 -1.26 -24.17 16.30
N ARG A 106 -2.38 -24.57 16.92
CA ARG A 106 -3.72 -24.28 16.42
C ARG A 106 -3.99 -22.77 16.34
N HIS A 107 -3.55 -22.00 17.33
CA HIS A 107 -3.64 -20.54 17.29
C HIS A 107 -2.83 -19.94 16.15
N HIS A 108 -1.59 -20.40 15.96
CA HIS A 108 -0.74 -19.95 14.86
C HIS A 108 -1.40 -20.19 13.50
N ASP A 109 -1.87 -21.42 13.26
CA ASP A 109 -2.51 -21.81 12.00
C ASP A 109 -3.79 -20.99 11.74
N HIS A 110 -4.62 -20.81 12.78
CA HIS A 110 -5.83 -19.98 12.69
C HIS A 110 -5.47 -18.53 12.37
N HIS A 111 -4.50 -17.95 13.08
CA HIS A 111 -4.07 -16.58 12.84
C HIS A 111 -3.55 -16.39 11.41
N CYS A 112 -2.72 -17.31 10.91
CA CYS A 112 -2.23 -17.27 9.53
C CYS A 112 -3.38 -17.33 8.51
N ALA A 113 -4.37 -18.20 8.72
CA ALA A 113 -5.53 -18.30 7.83
C ALA A 113 -6.38 -17.01 7.83
N VAL A 114 -6.58 -16.40 8.99
CA VAL A 114 -7.32 -15.13 9.12
C VAL A 114 -6.55 -13.99 8.45
N VAL A 115 -5.22 -13.93 8.61
CA VAL A 115 -4.35 -12.96 7.93
C VAL A 115 -4.42 -13.13 6.41
N ASP A 116 -4.32 -14.36 5.88
CA ASP A 116 -4.38 -14.60 4.44
C ASP A 116 -5.74 -14.23 3.83
N ARG A 117 -6.83 -14.46 4.59
CA ARG A 117 -8.16 -13.97 4.22
C ARG A 117 -8.20 -12.45 4.19
N TRP A 118 -7.69 -11.79 5.22
CA TRP A 118 -7.60 -10.33 5.27
C TRP A 118 -6.80 -9.78 4.08
N ARG A 119 -5.65 -10.38 3.75
CA ARG A 119 -4.83 -9.99 2.59
C ARG A 119 -5.62 -10.06 1.29
N SER A 120 -6.40 -11.12 1.11
CA SER A 120 -7.24 -11.32 -0.07
C SER A 120 -8.36 -10.27 -0.16
N GLU A 121 -9.02 -9.98 0.96
CA GLU A 121 -10.07 -8.95 1.05
C GLU A 121 -9.50 -7.54 0.82
N ALA A 122 -8.32 -7.24 1.38
CA ALA A 122 -7.62 -5.96 1.17
C ALA A 122 -7.17 -5.78 -0.28
N ALA A 123 -6.63 -6.82 -0.93
CA ALA A 123 -6.29 -6.78 -2.35
C ALA A 123 -7.53 -6.52 -3.23
N GLY A 124 -8.68 -7.11 -2.88
CA GLY A 124 -9.95 -6.90 -3.55
C GLY A 124 -10.60 -5.54 -3.29
N SER A 125 -10.18 -4.82 -2.24
CA SER A 125 -10.75 -3.52 -1.85
C SER A 125 -9.97 -2.31 -2.38
N ILE A 126 -8.96 -2.53 -3.22
CA ILE A 126 -8.16 -1.45 -3.81
C ILE A 126 -9.07 -0.57 -4.70
N ARG A 127 -9.14 0.72 -4.38
CA ARG A 127 -9.91 1.73 -5.10
C ARG A 127 -9.35 1.97 -6.50
N ASP A 128 -10.21 2.39 -7.42
CA ASP A 128 -9.85 2.82 -8.78
C ASP A 128 -9.25 4.25 -8.84
N ARG A 129 -9.27 4.98 -7.73
CA ARG A 129 -8.75 6.34 -7.63
C ARG A 129 -8.13 6.59 -6.26
N VAL A 130 -7.05 7.36 -6.26
CA VAL A 130 -6.37 7.81 -5.03
C VAL A 130 -6.15 9.31 -5.06
N THR A 131 -6.17 9.91 -3.87
CA THR A 131 -5.85 11.33 -3.66
C THR A 131 -4.72 11.43 -2.65
N VAL A 132 -3.68 12.21 -2.95
CA VAL A 132 -2.50 12.35 -2.09
C VAL A 132 -2.07 13.80 -1.96
N ALA A 133 -1.49 14.13 -0.81
CA ALA A 133 -0.81 15.40 -0.61
C ALA A 133 0.63 15.32 -1.14
N HIS A 134 1.07 16.37 -1.83
CA HIS A 134 2.44 16.51 -2.32
C HIS A 134 2.87 17.99 -2.23
N GLY A 135 3.67 18.32 -1.22
CA GLY A 135 3.90 19.70 -0.81
C GLY A 135 2.56 20.35 -0.44
N ASP A 136 2.29 21.55 -0.96
CA ASP A 136 1.03 22.28 -0.74
C ASP A 136 -0.09 21.88 -1.72
N ARG A 137 0.14 20.89 -2.58
CA ARG A 137 -0.82 20.44 -3.61
C ARG A 137 -1.49 19.14 -3.23
N THR A 138 -2.74 19.00 -3.65
CA THR A 138 -3.46 17.72 -3.64
C THR A 138 -3.51 17.18 -5.07
N LEU A 139 -3.07 15.94 -5.26
CA LEU A 139 -3.02 15.26 -6.54
C LEU A 139 -3.99 14.08 -6.54
N SER A 140 -4.65 13.83 -7.67
CA SER A 140 -5.57 12.70 -7.84
C SER A 140 -5.18 11.88 -9.06
N PHE A 141 -5.13 10.56 -8.90
CA PHE A 141 -4.71 9.63 -9.94
C PHE A 141 -5.73 8.48 -10.08
N GLY A 142 -5.95 8.02 -11.31
CA GLY A 142 -6.52 6.69 -11.53
C GLY A 142 -5.56 5.61 -11.03
N VAL A 143 -6.10 4.52 -10.49
CA VAL A 143 -5.35 3.38 -9.98
C VAL A 143 -5.69 2.16 -10.83
N THR A 144 -4.65 1.44 -11.22
CA THR A 144 -4.79 0.14 -11.88
C THR A 144 -4.06 -0.90 -11.03
N ALA A 145 -4.84 -1.74 -10.34
CA ALA A 145 -4.27 -2.87 -9.62
C ALA A 145 -3.80 -3.94 -10.62
N LEU A 146 -2.55 -4.33 -10.47
CA LEU A 146 -1.94 -5.45 -11.17
C LEU A 146 -2.07 -6.67 -10.24
N GLY A 147 -2.72 -7.72 -10.73
CA GLY A 147 -2.75 -9.01 -10.04
C GLY A 147 -1.51 -9.83 -10.39
N ASP A 148 -1.00 -10.59 -9.42
CA ASP A 148 -0.24 -11.79 -9.69
C ASP A 148 -1.26 -12.85 -10.10
N ARG A 149 -1.20 -13.24 -11.37
CA ARG A 149 -2.15 -14.18 -11.97
C ARG A 149 -1.52 -15.57 -12.07
#